data_AF-A0A536I147-F1
#
_entry.id   AF-A0A536I147-F1
#
_cell.length_a   1.000
_cell.length_b   1.000
_cell.length_c   1.000
_cell.angle_alpha   90.00
_cell.angle_beta   90.00
_cell.angle_gamma   90.00
#
_symmetry.space_group_name_H-M   'P 1'
#
loop_
_entity.id
_entity.type
_entity.pdbx_description
1 polymer ?
#
loop_
_entity_poly.entity_id
_entity_poly.type
_entity_poly.pdbx_seq_one_letter_code
_entity_poly.pdbx_strand_id
1 'polypeptide(L)'
;MTFDAASWHDYFLMVGGGAAALTGLVFVAMSLHLDQIALNVAHRHRARTVLTGLTAVFIRCALVLMAGQSAQAVALELFLVLVGVEIILFLSIRQAMRASETPDPALLWRTIGSFACLVIEQLGALVLFTGDARGLYAVGVGMMASFVFMVSGAWLLIVGVRREEAAQATA
;
A
#
# COMPACT_ATOMS: atom_id res chain seq x y z
N MET A 1 -26.94 -5.00 10.56
CA MET A 1 -26.01 -6.04 11.01
C MET A 1 -24.99 -5.36 11.89
N THR A 2 -24.90 -5.72 13.16
CA THR A 2 -23.92 -5.15 14.11
C THR A 2 -22.50 -5.60 13.76
N PHE A 3 -21.53 -4.72 13.92
CA PHE A 3 -20.10 -5.04 13.74
C PHE A 3 -19.67 -6.15 14.70
N ASP A 4 -19.08 -7.22 14.16
CA ASP A 4 -18.47 -8.31 14.92
C ASP A 4 -17.04 -8.52 14.44
N ALA A 5 -16.07 -7.96 15.16
CA ALA A 5 -14.65 -8.09 14.83
C ALA A 5 -14.17 -9.55 14.83
N ALA A 6 -14.80 -10.44 15.61
CA ALA A 6 -14.39 -11.84 15.69
C ALA A 6 -14.61 -12.57 14.36
N SER A 7 -15.72 -12.29 13.67
CA SER A 7 -16.01 -12.87 12.36
C SER A 7 -15.00 -12.50 11.26
N TRP A 8 -14.27 -11.40 11.44
CA TRP A 8 -13.27 -10.91 10.49
C TRP A 8 -11.83 -11.23 10.87
N HIS A 9 -11.64 -11.88 12.03
CA HIS A 9 -10.32 -12.14 12.59
C HIS A 9 -9.40 -12.84 11.61
N ASP A 10 -9.85 -13.97 11.04
CA ASP A 10 -9.04 -14.79 10.12
C ASP A 10 -8.66 -14.03 8.84
N TYR A 11 -9.57 -13.18 8.33
CA TYR A 11 -9.33 -12.37 7.15
C TYR A 11 -8.19 -11.37 7.39
N PHE A 12 -8.30 -10.57 8.46
CA PHE A 12 -7.28 -9.56 8.78
C PHE A 12 -5.97 -10.20 9.24
N LEU A 13 -6.02 -11.36 9.88
CA LEU A 13 -4.83 -12.12 10.24
C LEU A 13 -4.09 -12.62 8.99
N MET A 14 -4.81 -13.19 8.02
CA MET A 14 -4.24 -13.65 6.76
C MET A 14 -3.64 -12.49 5.95
N VAL A 15 -4.40 -11.42 5.73
CA VAL A 15 -3.95 -10.26 4.94
C VAL A 15 -2.79 -9.54 5.64
N GLY A 16 -2.88 -9.36 6.95
CA GLY A 16 -1.86 -8.68 7.76
C GLY A 16 -0.57 -9.47 7.83
N GLY A 17 -0.67 -10.80 8.01
CA GLY A 17 0.47 -11.70 7.97
C GLY A 17 1.16 -11.69 6.61
N GLY A 18 0.39 -11.73 5.51
CA GLY A 18 0.93 -11.60 4.16
C GLY A 18 1.64 -10.26 3.92
N ALA A 19 1.05 -9.16 4.39
CA ALA A 19 1.66 -7.82 4.31
C ALA A 19 2.97 -7.74 5.10
N ALA A 20 3.02 -8.27 6.32
CA ALA A 20 4.24 -8.32 7.12
C ALA A 20 5.34 -9.14 6.45
N ALA A 21 5.01 -10.34 5.95
CA ALA A 21 5.95 -11.22 5.27
C ALA A 21 6.55 -10.57 4.02
N LEU A 22 5.71 -10.00 3.15
CA LEU A 22 6.18 -9.29 1.97
C LEU A 22 6.99 -8.04 2.29
N THR A 23 6.61 -7.30 3.33
CA THR A 23 7.39 -6.13 3.79
C THR A 23 8.81 -6.57 4.15
N GLY A 24 8.95 -7.69 4.89
CA GLY A 24 10.25 -8.28 5.21
C GLY A 24 11.04 -8.71 3.97
N LEU A 25 10.40 -9.44 3.04
CA LEU A 25 11.06 -9.88 1.80
C LEU A 25 11.51 -8.71 0.91
N VAL A 26 10.68 -7.67 0.78
CA VAL A 26 11.02 -6.45 0.03
C VAL A 26 12.19 -5.73 0.70
N PHE A 27 12.17 -5.59 2.02
CA PHE A 27 13.28 -5.01 2.78
C PHE A 27 14.60 -5.75 2.53
N VAL A 28 14.58 -7.10 2.57
CA VAL A 28 15.75 -7.92 2.26
C VAL A 28 16.20 -7.72 0.81
N ALA A 29 15.30 -7.77 -0.16
CA ALA A 29 15.64 -7.57 -1.58
C ALA A 29 16.30 -6.20 -1.85
N MET A 30 15.82 -5.15 -1.18
CA MET A 30 16.41 -3.81 -1.28
C MET A 30 17.77 -3.72 -0.61
N SER A 31 17.97 -4.43 0.51
CA SER A 31 19.26 -4.46 1.22
C SER A 31 20.41 -4.99 0.34
N LEU A 32 20.09 -5.90 -0.60
CA LEU A 32 21.05 -6.48 -1.55
C LEU A 32 21.46 -5.51 -2.67
N HIS A 33 20.63 -4.49 -2.98
CA HIS A 33 20.85 -3.55 -4.09
C HIS A 33 20.87 -2.10 -3.59
N LEU A 34 21.29 -1.89 -2.34
CA LEU A 34 21.18 -0.60 -1.64
C LEU A 34 21.82 0.55 -2.40
N ASP A 35 23.02 0.36 -2.96
CA ASP A 35 23.74 1.41 -3.67
C ASP A 35 22.98 1.86 -4.92
N GLN A 36 22.45 0.92 -5.70
CA GLN A 36 21.71 1.21 -6.93
C GLN A 36 20.36 1.88 -6.63
N ILE A 37 19.66 1.40 -5.58
CA ILE A 37 18.41 2.01 -5.15
C ILE A 37 18.69 3.39 -4.57
N ALA A 38 19.71 3.58 -3.74
CA ALA A 38 20.02 4.86 -3.10
C ALA A 38 20.44 5.94 -4.11
N LEU A 39 21.09 5.56 -5.20
CA LEU A 39 21.57 6.48 -6.23
C LEU A 39 20.47 6.90 -7.22
N ASN A 40 19.51 6.04 -7.55
CA ASN A 40 18.43 6.36 -8.49
C ASN A 40 17.16 6.89 -7.79
N VAL A 41 16.78 8.15 -8.07
CA VAL A 41 15.60 8.81 -7.48
C VAL A 41 14.29 8.05 -7.77
N ALA A 42 14.14 7.48 -8.96
CA ALA A 42 12.94 6.75 -9.36
C ALA A 42 12.78 5.42 -8.59
N HIS A 43 13.89 4.70 -8.37
CA HIS A 43 13.88 3.46 -7.59
C HIS A 43 13.62 3.72 -6.10
N ARG A 44 14.19 4.79 -5.52
CA ARG A 44 13.87 5.22 -4.13
C ARG A 44 12.39 5.51 -3.95
N HIS A 45 11.81 6.23 -4.89
CA HIS A 45 10.38 6.58 -4.85
C HIS A 45 9.50 5.31 -4.87
N ARG A 46 9.79 4.40 -5.80
CA ARG A 46 9.04 3.13 -5.94
C ARG A 46 9.22 2.24 -4.71
N ALA A 47 10.44 2.10 -4.20
CA ALA A 47 10.76 1.37 -2.98
C ALA A 47 9.97 1.90 -1.76
N ARG A 48 10.01 3.22 -1.54
CA ARG A 48 9.24 3.87 -0.46
C ARG A 48 7.75 3.63 -0.61
N THR A 49 7.23 3.78 -1.82
CA THR A 49 5.80 3.58 -2.12
C THR A 49 5.34 2.17 -1.75
N VAL A 50 6.09 1.14 -2.17
CA VAL A 50 5.77 -0.26 -1.87
C VAL A 50 5.87 -0.55 -0.37
N LEU A 51 6.94 -0.11 0.30
CA LEU A 51 7.10 -0.30 1.74
C LEU A 51 6.02 0.40 2.56
N THR A 52 5.71 1.66 2.22
CA THR A 52 4.66 2.42 2.90
C THR A 52 3.31 1.75 2.71
N GLY A 53 3.00 1.29 1.49
CA GLY A 53 1.75 0.60 1.21
C GLY A 53 1.59 -0.71 2.00
N LEU A 54 2.60 -1.60 1.97
CA LEU A 54 2.55 -2.87 2.71
C LEU A 54 2.50 -2.65 4.23
N THR A 55 3.32 -1.72 4.74
CA THR A 55 3.30 -1.34 6.17
C THR A 55 1.93 -0.79 6.57
N ALA A 56 1.30 0.04 5.72
CA ALA A 56 -0.02 0.58 6.01
C ALA A 56 -1.11 -0.49 6.01
N VAL A 57 -1.05 -1.49 5.12
CA VAL A 57 -1.95 -2.66 5.15
C VAL A 57 -1.79 -3.41 6.48
N PHE A 58 -0.55 -3.66 6.90
CA PHE A 58 -0.26 -4.31 8.19
C PHE A 58 -0.82 -3.53 9.38
N ILE A 59 -0.57 -2.21 9.44
CA ILE A 59 -1.07 -1.35 10.52
C ILE A 59 -2.60 -1.39 10.58
N ARG A 60 -3.29 -1.32 9.43
CA ARG A 60 -4.76 -1.39 9.39
C ARG A 60 -5.29 -2.73 9.86
N CYS A 61 -4.68 -3.85 9.47
CA CYS A 61 -5.03 -5.16 10.03
C CYS A 61 -4.87 -5.18 11.55
N ALA A 62 -3.74 -4.71 12.07
CA ALA A 62 -3.45 -4.72 13.49
C ALA A 62 -4.47 -3.88 14.29
N LEU A 63 -4.84 -2.71 13.77
CA LEU A 63 -5.84 -1.83 14.37
C LEU A 63 -7.23 -2.49 14.40
N VAL A 64 -7.67 -3.08 13.28
CA VAL A 64 -8.96 -3.80 13.23
C VAL A 64 -9.00 -4.98 14.21
N LEU A 65 -7.88 -5.67 14.40
CA LEU A 65 -7.76 -6.80 15.33
C LEU A 65 -7.56 -6.39 16.80
N MET A 66 -7.38 -5.10 17.09
CA MET A 66 -7.21 -4.62 18.46
C MET A 66 -8.52 -4.84 19.25
N ALA A 67 -8.43 -5.59 20.34
CA ALA A 67 -9.60 -5.98 21.12
C ALA A 67 -10.26 -4.77 21.83
N GLY A 68 -11.59 -4.83 21.98
CA GLY A 68 -12.36 -3.84 22.75
C GLY A 68 -12.70 -2.54 22.00
N GLN A 69 -12.43 -2.47 20.70
CA GLN A 69 -12.75 -1.29 19.89
C GLN A 69 -14.22 -1.23 19.45
N SER A 70 -14.78 -0.02 19.38
CA SER A 70 -16.06 0.24 18.72
C SER A 70 -15.89 0.33 17.20
N ALA A 71 -16.95 0.05 16.44
CA ALA A 71 -16.92 0.18 14.98
C ALA A 71 -16.52 1.59 14.51
N GLN A 72 -16.91 2.62 15.27
CA GLN A 72 -16.58 4.02 14.99
C GLN A 72 -15.11 4.34 15.24
N ALA A 73 -14.51 3.76 16.28
CA ALA A 73 -13.08 3.90 16.56
C ALA A 73 -12.25 3.26 15.43
N VAL A 74 -12.57 2.02 15.06
CA VAL A 74 -11.92 1.31 13.94
C VAL A 74 -12.08 2.09 12.64
N ALA A 75 -13.28 2.60 12.34
CA ALA A 75 -13.51 3.40 11.14
C ALA A 75 -12.64 4.67 11.11
N LEU A 76 -12.53 5.38 12.24
CA LEU A 76 -11.70 6.58 12.35
C LEU A 76 -10.21 6.25 12.18
N GLU A 77 -9.73 5.20 12.83
CA GLU A 77 -8.35 4.73 12.72
C GLU A 77 -7.99 4.36 11.27
N LEU A 78 -8.85 3.58 10.61
CA LEU A 78 -8.68 3.23 9.19
C LEU A 78 -8.62 4.48 8.31
N PHE A 79 -9.53 5.43 8.53
CA PHE A 79 -9.57 6.69 7.79
C PHE A 79 -8.29 7.50 7.98
N LEU A 80 -7.81 7.65 9.21
CA LEU A 80 -6.58 8.39 9.52
C LEU A 80 -5.34 7.77 8.86
N VAL A 81 -5.24 6.44 8.88
CA VAL A 81 -4.14 5.73 8.20
C VAL A 81 -4.21 5.94 6.69
N LEU A 82 -5.41 5.85 6.08
CA LEU A 82 -5.61 6.09 4.64
C LEU A 82 -5.18 7.51 4.24
N VAL A 83 -5.62 8.52 4.99
CA VAL A 83 -5.22 9.92 4.75
C VAL A 83 -3.69 10.09 4.86
N GLY A 84 -3.07 9.48 5.86
CA GLY A 84 -1.61 9.49 6.00
C GLY A 84 -0.89 8.90 4.79
N VAL A 85 -1.38 7.76 4.28
CA VAL A 85 -0.86 7.13 3.07
C VAL A 85 -1.06 8.01 1.85
N GLU A 86 -2.24 8.60 1.67
CA GLU A 86 -2.54 9.51 0.55
C GLU A 86 -1.59 10.71 0.53
N ILE A 87 -1.32 11.31 1.69
CA ILE A 87 -0.37 12.42 1.80
C ILE A 87 1.03 11.96 1.38
N ILE A 88 1.51 10.82 1.87
CA ILE A 88 2.83 10.29 1.52
C ILE A 88 2.91 10.03 0.02
N LEU A 89 1.90 9.36 -0.57
CA LEU A 89 1.87 9.05 -2.00
C LEU A 89 1.80 10.32 -2.86
N PHE A 90 0.96 11.28 -2.47
CA PHE A 90 0.83 12.57 -3.16
C PHE A 90 2.16 13.33 -3.18
N LEU A 91 2.84 13.44 -2.03
CA LEU A 91 4.16 14.06 -1.95
C LEU A 91 5.19 13.31 -2.80
N SER A 92 5.17 11.98 -2.75
CA SER A 92 6.05 11.13 -3.53
C SER A 92 5.85 11.37 -5.04
N ILE A 93 4.61 11.27 -5.53
CA ILE A 93 4.28 11.49 -6.95
C ILE A 93 4.61 12.90 -7.41
N ARG A 94 4.32 13.90 -6.59
CA ARG A 94 4.67 15.29 -6.90
C ARG A 94 6.18 15.47 -7.07
N GLN A 95 6.99 14.78 -6.27
CA GLN A 95 8.44 14.78 -6.40
C GLN A 95 8.89 14.06 -7.67
N ALA A 96 8.30 12.91 -8.00
CA ALA A 96 8.60 12.16 -9.22
C ALA A 96 8.24 12.94 -10.50
N MET A 97 7.07 13.58 -10.53
CA MET A 97 6.62 14.43 -11.64
C MET A 97 7.51 15.66 -11.85
N ARG A 98 8.07 16.23 -10.78
CA ARG A 98 9.02 17.35 -10.88
C ARG A 98 10.40 16.93 -11.39
N ALA A 99 10.78 15.68 -11.19
CA ALA A 99 12.07 15.14 -11.61
C ALA A 99 12.03 14.55 -13.04
N SER A 100 10.85 14.43 -13.67
CA SER A 100 10.67 13.77 -14.96
C SER A 100 10.22 14.77 -16.02
N GLU A 101 10.95 14.91 -17.13
CA GLU A 101 10.57 15.79 -18.24
C GLU A 101 9.42 15.23 -19.11
N THR A 102 9.19 13.90 -19.08
CA THR A 102 8.10 13.23 -19.81
C THR A 102 7.27 12.32 -18.88
N PRO A 103 5.95 12.53 -18.75
CA PRO A 103 5.10 11.68 -17.93
C PRO A 103 4.94 10.28 -18.54
N ASP A 104 5.33 9.22 -17.82
CA ASP A 104 5.06 7.84 -18.21
C ASP A 104 3.55 7.53 -18.01
N PRO A 105 2.77 7.27 -19.09
CA PRO A 105 1.34 7.01 -18.97
C PRO A 105 1.02 5.73 -18.18
N ALA A 106 1.92 4.74 -18.16
CA ALA A 106 1.73 3.53 -17.38
C ALA A 106 1.85 3.79 -15.87
N LEU A 107 2.79 4.67 -15.47
CA LEU A 107 2.94 5.12 -14.09
C LEU A 107 1.71 5.90 -13.63
N LEU A 108 1.22 6.82 -14.48
CA LEU A 108 0.01 7.60 -14.22
C LEU A 108 -1.23 6.71 -14.02
N TRP A 109 -1.48 5.76 -14.93
CA TRP A 109 -2.61 4.84 -14.81
C TRP A 109 -2.56 4.03 -13.50
N ARG A 110 -1.36 3.58 -13.12
CA ARG A 110 -1.17 2.81 -11.90
C ARG A 110 -1.35 3.66 -10.64
N THR A 111 -0.89 4.90 -10.67
CA THR A 111 -1.16 5.88 -9.61
C THR A 111 -2.66 6.10 -9.44
N ILE A 112 -3.39 6.32 -10.53
CA ILE A 112 -4.85 6.50 -10.51
C ILE A 112 -5.53 5.25 -9.90
N GLY A 113 -5.12 4.05 -10.33
CA GLY A 113 -5.64 2.79 -9.77
C GLY A 113 -5.40 2.64 -8.27
N SER A 114 -4.20 3.02 -7.79
CA SER A 114 -3.88 3.00 -6.36
C SER A 114 -4.71 4.00 -5.57
N PHE A 115 -4.89 5.23 -6.07
CA PHE A 115 -5.75 6.23 -5.43
C PHE A 115 -7.21 5.78 -5.42
N ALA A 116 -7.69 5.18 -6.50
CA ALA A 116 -9.05 4.62 -6.55
C ALA A 116 -9.27 3.56 -5.47
N CYS A 117 -8.29 2.69 -5.23
CA CYS A 117 -8.37 1.70 -4.13
C CYS A 117 -8.46 2.41 -2.77
N LEU A 118 -7.62 3.42 -2.51
CA LEU A 118 -7.66 4.19 -1.25
C LEU A 118 -9.00 4.87 -1.03
N VAL A 119 -9.58 5.48 -2.08
CA VAL A 119 -10.91 6.12 -2.01
C VAL A 119 -12.01 5.11 -1.71
N ILE A 120 -11.96 3.92 -2.33
CA ILE A 120 -12.94 2.84 -2.04
C ILE A 120 -12.84 2.41 -0.57
N GLU A 121 -11.62 2.23 -0.06
CA GLU A 121 -11.41 1.89 1.36
C GLU A 121 -11.91 3.01 2.28
N GLN A 122 -11.72 4.26 1.89
CA GLN A 122 -12.14 5.44 2.66
C GLN A 122 -13.67 5.56 2.71
N LEU A 123 -14.35 5.32 1.59
CA LEU A 123 -15.81 5.21 1.53
C LEU A 123 -16.32 4.03 2.39
N GLY A 124 -15.62 2.90 2.36
CA GLY A 124 -15.92 1.75 3.23
C GLY A 124 -15.80 2.11 4.72
N ALA A 125 -14.75 2.82 5.11
CA ALA A 125 -14.56 3.30 6.47
C ALA A 125 -15.66 4.30 6.89
N LEU A 126 -16.09 5.21 6.00
CA LEU A 126 -17.21 6.12 6.27
C LEU A 126 -18.53 5.37 6.49
N VAL A 127 -18.81 4.34 5.68
CA VAL A 127 -19.99 3.48 5.87
C VAL A 127 -19.90 2.73 7.20
N LEU A 128 -18.72 2.22 7.56
CA LEU A 128 -18.50 1.58 8.85
C LEU A 128 -18.74 2.54 10.03
N PHE A 129 -18.36 3.81 9.87
CA PHE A 129 -18.59 4.84 10.89
C PHE A 129 -20.08 5.08 11.18
N THR A 130 -20.95 4.90 10.17
CA THR A 130 -22.42 4.96 10.35
C THR A 130 -23.00 3.75 11.11
N GLY A 131 -22.17 2.76 11.42
CA GLY A 131 -22.56 1.52 12.09
C GLY A 131 -22.97 0.39 11.14
N ASP A 132 -22.86 0.59 9.82
CA ASP A 132 -23.14 -0.44 8.84
C ASP A 132 -21.89 -1.31 8.58
N ALA A 133 -21.95 -2.57 9.03
CA ALA A 133 -20.90 -3.56 8.83
C ALA A 133 -20.54 -3.80 7.35
N ARG A 134 -21.40 -3.42 6.40
CA ARG A 134 -21.09 -3.46 4.95
C ARG A 134 -19.86 -2.66 4.57
N GLY A 135 -19.54 -1.61 5.34
CA GLY A 135 -18.33 -0.82 5.14
C GLY A 135 -17.05 -1.65 5.21
N LEU A 136 -17.02 -2.69 6.06
CA LEU A 136 -15.86 -3.56 6.22
C LEU A 136 -15.61 -4.46 5.00
N TYR A 137 -16.64 -4.81 4.23
CA TYR A 137 -16.47 -5.51 2.95
C TYR A 137 -15.76 -4.63 1.92
N ALA A 138 -16.15 -3.35 1.83
CA ALA A 138 -15.49 -2.40 0.93
C ALA A 138 -14.03 -2.16 1.35
N VAL A 139 -13.77 -2.01 2.65
CA VAL A 139 -12.40 -1.94 3.21
C VAL A 139 -11.63 -3.22 2.87
N GLY A 140 -12.19 -4.40 3.12
CA GLY A 140 -11.54 -5.68 2.85
C GLY A 140 -11.16 -5.83 1.37
N VAL A 141 -12.11 -5.62 0.46
CA VAL A 141 -11.88 -5.72 -0.99
C VAL A 141 -10.84 -4.69 -1.47
N GLY A 142 -10.97 -3.44 -1.04
CA GLY A 142 -9.99 -2.40 -1.40
C GLY A 142 -8.59 -2.73 -0.90
N MET A 143 -8.48 -3.27 0.32
CA MET A 143 -7.21 -3.66 0.91
C MET A 143 -6.56 -4.86 0.20
N MET A 144 -7.34 -5.83 -0.26
CA MET A 144 -6.85 -6.93 -1.10
C MET A 144 -6.34 -6.41 -2.45
N ALA A 145 -7.07 -5.48 -3.09
CA ALA A 145 -6.65 -4.84 -4.33
C ALA A 145 -5.35 -4.06 -4.12
N SER A 146 -5.27 -3.25 -3.07
CA SER A 146 -4.07 -2.51 -2.65
C SER A 146 -2.87 -3.45 -2.45
N PHE A 147 -3.08 -4.60 -1.81
CA PHE A 147 -2.04 -5.62 -1.64
C PHE A 147 -1.50 -6.15 -2.97
N VAL A 148 -2.38 -6.50 -3.93
CA VAL A 148 -1.99 -6.94 -5.28
C VAL A 148 -1.22 -5.84 -6.04
N PHE A 149 -1.65 -4.58 -5.90
CA PHE A 149 -0.94 -3.43 -6.47
C PHE A 149 0.48 -3.29 -5.89
N MET A 150 0.65 -3.50 -4.58
CA MET A 150 1.97 -3.42 -3.93
C MET A 150 2.89 -4.57 -4.37
N VAL A 151 2.38 -5.80 -4.47
CA VAL A 151 3.13 -6.95 -5.01
C VAL A 151 3.60 -6.66 -6.44
N SER A 152 2.70 -6.18 -7.28
CA SER A 152 3.02 -5.80 -8.66
C SER A 152 4.06 -4.66 -8.70
N GLY A 153 4.04 -3.75 -7.71
CA GLY A 153 5.05 -2.71 -7.53
C GLY A 153 6.43 -3.22 -7.17
N ALA A 154 6.50 -4.14 -6.22
CA ALA A 154 7.75 -4.81 -5.84
C ALA A 154 8.37 -5.52 -7.04
N TRP A 155 7.56 -6.27 -7.80
CA TRP A 155 8.03 -6.98 -8.99
C TRP A 155 8.62 -6.06 -10.06
N LEU A 156 7.90 -4.99 -10.42
CA LEU A 156 8.38 -4.03 -11.42
C LEU A 156 9.65 -3.30 -10.98
N LEU A 157 9.83 -3.09 -9.68
CA LEU A 157 11.07 -2.54 -9.14
C LEU A 157 12.23 -3.52 -9.35
N ILE A 158 12.07 -4.79 -8.98
CA ILE A 158 13.11 -5.81 -9.14
C ILE A 158 13.48 -6.02 -10.62
N VAL A 159 12.48 -6.13 -11.51
CA VAL A 159 12.72 -6.27 -12.95
C VAL A 159 13.36 -5.01 -13.53
N GLY A 160 12.99 -3.82 -13.04
CA GLY A 160 13.60 -2.55 -13.41
C GLY A 160 15.09 -2.52 -13.08
N VAL A 161 15.44 -2.85 -11.84
CA VAL A 161 16.84 -2.93 -11.37
C VAL A 161 17.65 -3.91 -12.23
N ARG A 162 17.14 -5.13 -12.44
CA ARG A 162 17.83 -6.16 -13.25
C ARG A 162 18.06 -5.74 -14.71
N ARG A 163 17.14 -4.96 -15.31
CA ARG A 163 17.29 -4.46 -16.69
C ARG A 163 18.40 -3.41 -16.79
N GLU A 164 18.52 -2.55 -15.79
CA GLU A 164 19.60 -1.55 -15.73
C GLU A 164 20.96 -2.23 -15.54
N GLU A 165 21.06 -3.27 -14.70
CA GLU A 165 22.28 -4.07 -14.54
C GLU A 165 22.71 -4.74 -15.85
N ALA A 166 21.76 -5.35 -16.58
CA ALA A 166 22.04 -6.00 -17.85
C ALA A 166 22.56 -5.00 -18.91
N ALA A 167 22.00 -3.79 -18.95
CA ALA A 167 22.43 -2.75 -19.88
C ALA A 167 23.85 -2.26 -19.57
N GLN A 168 24.19 -2.09 -18.29
CA GLN A 168 25.55 -1.69 -17.86
C GLN A 168 26.60 -2.77 -18.15
N ALA A 169 26.24 -4.05 -18.07
CA ALA A 169 27.16 -5.15 -18.36
C ALA A 169 27.47 -5.32 -19.87
N THR A 170 26.62 -4.79 -20.75
CA THR A 170 26.80 -4.83 -22.21
C THR A 170 27.41 -3.55 -22.80
N ALA A 171 27.62 -2.51 -22.00
CA ALA A 171 28.23 -1.23 -22.40
C ALA A 171 29.74 -1.24 -22.12
#